data_AF-A0AAE9YB31-F1
#
_entry.id   AF-A0AAE9YB31-F1
#
_cell.length_a   1.000
_cell.length_b   1.000
_cell.length_c   1.000
_cell.angle_alpha   90.00
_cell.angle_beta   90.00
_cell.angle_gamma   90.00
#
_symmetry.space_group_name_H-M   'P 1'
#
loop_
_entity.id
_entity.type
_entity.pdbx_description
1 polymer ?
#
loop_
_entity_poly.entity_id
_entity_poly.type
_entity_poly.pdbx_seq_one_letter_code
_entity_poly.pdbx_strand_id
1 'polypeptide(L)'
;MSDTDEDREDYDKLRRRVLWSFPYGLYVLGSRDGDRRNGMTINWVTQVSFDPKLVAVGIEKTAFTHELVEAGQAFSLNTIARDDRAIVRKFTKPVEVDTEAMTLNGFPFHDGATGSPILDQAPAYVDCEVRQAVDCGGHTLFIGEVVDADFQADEDTEVLRMEDTRMSYGG
;
A
#
# COMPACT_ATOMS: atom_id res chain seq x y z
N MET A 1 35.25 9.92 -23.79
CA MET A 1 33.88 9.64 -24.28
C MET A 1 32.98 10.59 -23.53
N SER A 2 32.51 11.64 -24.20
CA SER A 2 31.71 12.70 -23.57
C SER A 2 30.32 12.15 -23.28
N ASP A 3 30.02 12.02 -22.00
CA ASP A 3 28.70 11.76 -21.44
C ASP A 3 27.80 12.98 -21.77
N THR A 4 26.99 12.89 -22.83
CA THR A 4 26.10 13.98 -23.25
C THR A 4 24.82 13.97 -22.40
N ASP A 5 24.16 15.12 -22.25
CA ASP A 5 22.90 15.19 -21.50
C ASP A 5 21.80 14.30 -22.12
N GLU A 6 21.88 14.05 -23.44
CA GLU A 6 21.00 13.14 -24.18
C GLU A 6 21.23 11.67 -23.78
N ASP A 7 22.49 11.24 -23.64
CA ASP A 7 22.84 9.88 -23.17
C ASP A 7 22.31 9.62 -21.74
N ARG A 8 22.35 10.65 -20.89
CA ARG A 8 21.84 10.57 -19.50
C ARG A 8 20.33 10.45 -19.44
N GLU A 9 19.62 11.22 -20.26
CA GLU A 9 18.16 11.18 -20.33
C GLU A 9 17.67 9.82 -20.85
N ASP A 10 18.31 9.29 -21.88
CA ASP A 10 17.96 7.99 -22.45
C ASP A 10 18.25 6.84 -21.48
N TYR A 11 19.35 6.93 -20.72
CA TYR A 11 19.63 5.96 -19.66
C TYR A 11 18.63 6.04 -18.50
N ASP A 12 18.13 7.23 -18.15
CA ASP A 12 17.05 7.40 -17.17
C ASP A 12 15.74 6.74 -17.63
N LYS A 13 15.35 6.95 -18.90
CA LYS A 13 14.19 6.26 -19.51
C LYS A 13 14.37 4.74 -19.50
N LEU A 14 15.58 4.22 -19.70
CA LEU A 14 15.87 2.80 -19.60
C LEU A 14 15.69 2.28 -18.17
N ARG A 15 16.30 2.94 -17.17
CA ARG A 15 16.17 2.57 -15.75
C ARG A 15 14.71 2.51 -15.31
N ARG A 16 13.91 3.50 -15.71
CA ARG A 16 12.47 3.54 -15.43
C ARG A 16 11.73 2.31 -15.97
N ARG A 17 11.95 1.99 -17.25
CA ARG A 17 11.31 0.82 -17.89
C ARG A 17 11.74 -0.52 -17.27
N VAL A 18 13.00 -0.64 -16.85
CA VAL A 18 13.49 -1.84 -16.16
C VAL A 18 12.78 -1.97 -14.80
N LEU A 19 12.65 -0.89 -14.03
CA LEU A 19 11.94 -0.92 -12.75
C LEU A 19 10.43 -1.19 -12.92
N TRP A 20 9.81 -0.75 -14.01
CA TRP A 20 8.42 -1.12 -14.34
C TRP A 20 8.21 -2.61 -14.62
N SER A 21 9.26 -3.37 -14.92
CA SER A 21 9.15 -4.82 -15.15
C SER A 21 9.05 -5.65 -13.87
N PHE A 22 9.23 -5.03 -12.70
CA PHE A 22 9.18 -5.74 -11.43
C PHE A 22 7.73 -6.18 -11.13
N PRO A 23 7.52 -7.45 -10.73
CA PRO A 23 6.20 -7.92 -10.40
C PRO A 23 5.75 -7.37 -9.05
N TYR A 24 4.47 -6.97 -8.96
CA TYR A 24 3.87 -6.50 -7.71
C TYR A 24 2.43 -6.98 -7.58
N GLY A 25 2.03 -7.27 -6.35
CA GLY A 25 0.61 -7.25 -5.96
C GLY A 25 0.08 -5.82 -5.88
N LEU A 26 -1.24 -5.68 -5.84
CA LEU A 26 -1.91 -4.43 -5.53
C LEU A 26 -2.72 -4.57 -4.24
N TYR A 27 -2.60 -3.56 -3.38
CA TYR A 27 -3.22 -3.53 -2.05
C TYR A 27 -3.85 -2.17 -1.78
N VAL A 28 -4.80 -2.11 -0.85
CA VAL A 28 -5.18 -0.86 -0.19
C VAL A 28 -4.54 -0.84 1.20
N LEU A 29 -3.64 0.12 1.43
CA LEU A 29 -3.06 0.37 2.74
C LEU A 29 -3.99 1.28 3.54
N GLY A 30 -4.49 0.78 4.66
CA GLY A 30 -5.28 1.56 5.61
C GLY A 30 -4.37 2.16 6.69
N SER A 31 -4.58 3.43 7.04
CA SER A 31 -3.83 4.09 8.12
C SER A 31 -4.73 4.97 8.97
N ARG A 32 -4.31 5.21 10.22
CA ARG A 32 -5.03 6.03 11.20
C ARG A 32 -4.07 6.80 12.10
N ASP A 33 -4.42 8.04 12.42
CA ASP A 33 -3.87 8.81 13.54
C ASP A 33 -5.02 9.50 14.30
N GLY A 34 -5.30 9.04 15.52
CA GLY A 34 -6.49 9.45 16.27
C GLY A 34 -7.78 9.19 15.48
N ASP A 35 -8.55 10.24 15.22
CA ASP A 35 -9.80 10.17 14.43
C ASP A 35 -9.56 10.28 12.92
N ARG A 36 -8.34 10.65 12.48
CA ARG A 36 -8.00 10.78 11.07
C ARG A 36 -7.68 9.41 10.49
N ARG A 37 -8.22 9.12 9.30
CA ARG A 37 -8.07 7.84 8.61
C ARG A 37 -7.84 8.05 7.14
N ASN A 38 -7.17 7.11 6.48
CA ASN A 38 -7.05 7.07 5.04
C ASN A 38 -6.93 5.65 4.52
N GLY A 39 -7.27 5.48 3.23
CA GLY A 39 -6.86 4.32 2.44
C GLY A 39 -6.02 4.78 1.26
N MET A 40 -5.03 3.99 0.85
CA MET A 40 -4.19 4.30 -0.30
C MET A 40 -3.82 3.04 -1.08
N THR A 41 -4.01 3.07 -2.40
CA THR A 41 -3.50 2.02 -3.28
C THR A 41 -1.98 1.99 -3.21
N ILE A 42 -1.39 0.82 -2.95
CA ILE A 42 0.06 0.61 -2.89
C ILE A 42 0.46 -0.68 -3.60
N ASN A 43 1.68 -0.71 -4.15
CA ASN A 43 2.30 -1.89 -4.76
C ASN A 43 3.67 -2.26 -4.14
N TRP A 44 4.41 -1.30 -3.59
CA TRP A 44 5.72 -1.55 -2.94
C TRP A 44 5.55 -2.20 -1.58
N VAL A 45 5.23 -3.49 -1.59
CA VAL A 45 4.96 -4.33 -0.42
C VAL A 45 5.76 -5.63 -0.53
N THR A 46 6.41 -6.04 0.55
CA THR A 46 7.06 -7.36 0.63
C THR A 46 7.15 -7.86 2.06
N GLN A 47 7.02 -9.17 2.27
CA GLN A 47 7.43 -9.78 3.54
C GLN A 47 8.96 -9.70 3.67
N VAL A 48 9.46 -9.41 4.87
CA VAL A 48 10.89 -9.27 5.15
C VAL A 48 11.39 -10.14 6.31
N SER A 49 10.50 -10.80 7.05
CA SER A 49 10.88 -11.74 8.11
C SER A 49 9.81 -12.80 8.37
N PHE A 50 10.25 -13.98 8.82
CA PHE A 50 9.40 -15.06 9.31
C PHE A 50 9.17 -15.02 10.82
N ASP A 51 10.14 -14.58 11.62
CA ASP A 51 10.00 -14.49 13.07
C ASP A 51 10.77 -13.27 13.61
N PRO A 52 10.08 -12.20 14.05
CA PRO A 52 8.63 -12.00 13.95
C PRO A 52 8.14 -11.89 12.48
N LYS A 53 6.83 -11.98 12.26
CA LYS A 53 6.23 -11.83 10.92
C LYS A 53 6.27 -10.36 10.51
N LEU A 54 7.24 -9.98 9.66
CA LEU A 54 7.44 -8.58 9.25
C LEU A 54 7.08 -8.35 7.79
N VAL A 55 6.41 -7.23 7.53
CA VAL A 55 6.09 -6.72 6.19
C VAL A 55 6.65 -5.30 6.04
N ALA A 56 7.29 -5.04 4.90
CA ALA A 56 7.78 -3.71 4.55
C ALA A 56 6.89 -3.06 3.48
N VAL A 57 6.60 -1.77 3.67
CA VAL A 57 5.81 -0.93 2.75
C VAL A 57 6.56 0.36 2.42
N GLY A 58 6.70 0.67 1.13
CA GLY A 58 7.34 1.90 0.67
C GLY A 58 6.31 2.99 0.39
N ILE A 59 6.31 4.06 1.18
CA ILE A 59 5.31 5.13 1.08
C ILE A 59 5.99 6.46 0.72
N GLU A 60 5.47 7.14 -0.29
CA GLU A 60 5.96 8.47 -0.70
C GLU A 60 5.74 9.48 0.43
N LYS A 61 6.77 10.27 0.76
CA LYS A 61 6.75 11.20 1.90
C LYS A 61 5.71 12.32 1.79
N THR A 62 5.22 12.59 0.58
CA THR A 62 4.19 13.61 0.32
C THR A 62 2.76 13.08 0.50
N ALA A 63 2.59 11.76 0.63
CA ALA A 63 1.29 11.13 0.72
C ALA A 63 0.67 11.37 2.11
N PHE A 64 -0.64 11.65 2.15
CA PHE A 64 -1.37 11.76 3.41
C PHE A 64 -1.28 10.48 4.26
N THR A 65 -1.26 9.32 3.62
CA THR A 65 -1.04 8.03 4.30
C THR A 65 0.31 7.96 4.99
N HIS A 66 1.38 8.56 4.43
CA HIS A 66 2.70 8.58 5.07
C HIS A 66 2.62 9.30 6.42
N GLU A 67 2.02 10.50 6.44
CA GLU A 67 1.82 11.28 7.66
C GLU A 67 1.07 10.46 8.73
N LEU A 68 -0.01 9.76 8.35
CA LEU A 68 -0.79 8.95 9.27
C LEU A 68 -0.04 7.71 9.78
N VAL A 69 0.74 7.03 8.94
CA VAL A 69 1.55 5.87 9.37
C VAL A 69 2.69 6.32 10.29
N GLU A 70 3.31 7.47 9.99
CA GLU A 70 4.36 8.04 10.83
C GLU A 70 3.83 8.47 12.20
N ALA A 71 2.65 9.12 12.27
CA ALA A 71 2.05 9.53 13.53
C ALA A 71 1.41 8.38 14.31
N GLY A 72 0.62 7.55 13.62
CA GLY A 72 -0.15 6.44 14.20
C GLY A 72 0.66 5.18 14.51
N GLN A 73 1.86 5.05 13.94
CA GLN A 73 2.76 3.90 14.12
C GLN A 73 2.10 2.55 13.78
N ALA A 74 1.14 2.55 12.85
CA ALA A 74 0.46 1.35 12.40
C ALA A 74 -0.06 1.49 10.97
N PHE A 75 -0.28 0.36 10.31
CA PHE A 75 -0.95 0.29 9.02
C PHE A 75 -1.59 -1.09 8.82
N SER A 76 -2.68 -1.14 8.05
CA SER A 76 -3.23 -2.37 7.50
C SER A 76 -2.86 -2.51 6.02
N LEU A 77 -2.81 -3.75 5.53
CA LEU A 77 -2.73 -4.06 4.10
C LEU A 77 -3.91 -4.95 3.73
N ASN A 78 -4.76 -4.43 2.86
CA ASN A 78 -5.93 -5.12 2.34
C ASN A 78 -5.62 -5.63 0.94
N THR A 79 -5.71 -6.94 0.73
CA THR A 79 -5.65 -7.51 -0.62
C THR A 79 -6.89 -7.09 -1.42
N ILE A 80 -6.75 -7.07 -2.74
CA ILE A 80 -7.83 -6.68 -3.66
C ILE A 80 -8.18 -7.92 -4.48
N ALA A 81 -9.47 -8.27 -4.60
CA ALA A 81 -9.91 -9.33 -5.50
C ALA A 81 -9.55 -8.97 -6.95
N ARG A 82 -9.08 -9.93 -7.75
CA ARG A 82 -8.65 -9.72 -9.15
C ARG A 82 -9.70 -9.04 -10.03
N ASP A 83 -10.97 -9.30 -9.76
CA ASP A 83 -12.09 -8.73 -10.51
C ASP A 83 -12.48 -7.31 -10.05
N ASP A 84 -12.06 -6.87 -8.85
CA ASP A 84 -12.30 -5.52 -8.35
C ASP A 84 -11.19 -4.53 -8.78
N ARG A 85 -11.00 -4.39 -10.09
CA ARG A 85 -9.98 -3.48 -10.63
C ARG A 85 -10.33 -2.00 -10.43
N ALA A 86 -11.61 -1.71 -10.21
CA ALA A 86 -12.11 -0.35 -10.11
C ALA A 86 -11.68 0.33 -8.80
N ILE A 87 -11.56 -0.43 -7.72
CA ILE A 87 -11.14 0.06 -6.40
C ILE A 87 -9.79 0.77 -6.44
N VAL A 88 -8.84 0.27 -7.25
CA VAL A 88 -7.48 0.79 -7.36
C VAL A 88 -7.47 2.29 -7.63
N ARG A 89 -8.35 2.78 -8.50
CA ARG A 89 -8.44 4.21 -8.84
C ARG A 89 -9.07 5.04 -7.74
N LYS A 90 -9.95 4.44 -6.93
CA LYS A 90 -10.66 5.11 -5.84
C LYS A 90 -9.72 5.49 -4.70
N PHE A 91 -8.61 4.78 -4.50
CA PHE A 91 -7.66 5.04 -3.42
C PHE A 91 -6.33 5.68 -3.91
N THR A 92 -6.35 6.41 -5.04
CA THR A 92 -5.15 7.13 -5.56
C THR A 92 -4.97 8.55 -5.01
N LYS A 93 -5.95 9.03 -4.25
CA LYS A 93 -5.98 10.35 -3.61
C LYS A 93 -6.48 10.17 -2.17
N PRO A 94 -6.24 11.14 -1.27
CA PRO A 94 -6.85 11.12 0.06
C PRO A 94 -8.35 10.87 -0.04
N VAL A 95 -8.84 9.94 0.77
CA VAL A 95 -10.23 9.46 0.69
C VAL A 95 -11.19 10.42 1.38
N GLU A 96 -12.43 10.44 0.91
CA GLU A 96 -13.56 10.95 1.68
C GLU A 96 -13.90 9.93 2.76
N VAL A 97 -13.92 10.38 4.02
CA VAL A 97 -14.22 9.54 5.18
C VAL A 97 -15.62 9.85 5.66
N ASP A 98 -16.48 8.84 5.76
CA ASP A 98 -17.76 8.91 6.46
C ASP A 98 -17.66 8.04 7.72
N THR A 99 -17.50 8.68 8.88
CA THR A 99 -17.36 8.00 10.16
C THR A 99 -18.67 7.46 10.72
N GLU A 100 -19.82 8.01 10.31
CA GLU A 100 -21.12 7.50 10.76
C GLU A 100 -21.47 6.21 10.00
N ALA A 101 -21.21 6.19 8.70
CA ALA A 101 -21.42 5.02 7.86
C ALA A 101 -20.24 4.04 7.86
N MET A 102 -19.12 4.40 8.48
CA MET A 102 -17.86 3.64 8.47
C MET A 102 -17.41 3.30 7.05
N THR A 103 -17.24 4.32 6.21
CA THR A 103 -16.79 4.15 4.82
C THR A 103 -15.60 5.02 4.45
N LEU A 104 -14.76 4.52 3.54
CA LEU A 104 -13.71 5.27 2.83
C LEU A 104 -14.08 5.32 1.35
N ASN A 105 -14.38 6.49 0.79
CA ASN A 105 -14.90 6.66 -0.56
C ASN A 105 -16.14 5.77 -0.86
N GLY A 106 -16.98 5.54 0.16
CA GLY A 106 -18.17 4.69 0.07
C GLY A 106 -17.88 3.18 0.18
N PHE A 107 -16.63 2.77 0.40
CA PHE A 107 -16.29 1.38 0.69
C PHE A 107 -16.37 1.12 2.20
N PRO A 108 -17.21 0.17 2.65
CA PRO A 108 -17.30 -0.19 4.06
C PRO A 108 -15.96 -0.67 4.62
N PHE A 109 -15.69 -0.28 5.85
CA PHE A 109 -14.53 -0.75 6.61
C PHE A 109 -14.89 -1.00 8.07
N HIS A 110 -14.09 -1.82 8.72
CA HIS A 110 -14.04 -1.92 10.17
C HIS A 110 -12.61 -1.66 10.68
N ASP A 111 -12.51 -1.43 11.98
CA ASP A 111 -11.22 -1.18 12.63
C ASP A 111 -10.49 -2.50 12.88
N GLY A 112 -9.23 -2.58 12.44
CA GLY A 112 -8.33 -3.66 12.85
C GLY A 112 -7.88 -3.55 14.31
N ALA A 113 -7.03 -4.48 14.74
CA ALA A 113 -6.43 -4.49 16.08
C ALA A 113 -5.66 -3.19 16.40
N THR A 114 -4.99 -2.60 15.41
CA THR A 114 -4.29 -1.30 15.52
C THR A 114 -5.25 -0.11 15.32
N GLY A 115 -6.49 -0.41 14.92
CA GLY A 115 -7.51 0.53 14.49
C GLY A 115 -7.28 1.16 13.12
N SER A 116 -6.26 0.71 12.38
CA SER A 116 -6.14 0.98 10.95
C SER A 116 -7.34 0.38 10.20
N PRO A 117 -7.90 1.05 9.18
CA PRO A 117 -9.07 0.55 8.45
C PRO A 117 -8.82 -0.78 7.71
N ILE A 118 -9.69 -1.75 7.89
CA ILE A 118 -9.77 -2.99 7.09
C ILE A 118 -11.00 -2.90 6.21
N LEU A 119 -10.84 -3.04 4.89
CA LEU A 119 -11.97 -2.99 3.96
C LEU A 119 -12.75 -4.31 4.02
N ASP A 120 -14.07 -4.22 4.22
CA ASP A 120 -14.92 -5.42 4.41
C ASP A 120 -14.94 -6.34 3.18
N GLN A 121 -14.69 -5.79 2.00
CA GLN A 121 -14.65 -6.55 0.74
C GLN A 121 -13.26 -7.10 0.37
N ALA A 122 -12.22 -6.83 1.15
CA ALA A 122 -10.89 -7.36 0.90
C ALA A 122 -10.88 -8.88 1.08
N PRO A 123 -10.32 -9.69 0.15
CA PRO A 123 -10.25 -11.14 0.35
C PRO A 123 -9.48 -11.57 1.59
N ALA A 124 -8.44 -10.81 1.94
CA ALA A 124 -7.60 -11.02 3.11
C ALA A 124 -6.93 -9.71 3.53
N TYR A 125 -6.52 -9.63 4.79
CA TYR A 125 -5.76 -8.50 5.33
C TYR A 125 -4.64 -8.94 6.27
N VAL A 126 -3.69 -8.03 6.47
CA VAL A 126 -2.80 -8.02 7.64
C VAL A 126 -2.87 -6.65 8.30
N ASP A 127 -2.83 -6.61 9.62
CA ASP A 127 -2.75 -5.39 10.42
C ASP A 127 -1.43 -5.36 11.19
N CYS A 128 -0.72 -4.24 11.09
CA CYS A 128 0.69 -4.15 11.42
C CYS A 128 1.00 -2.99 12.36
N GLU A 129 1.80 -3.24 13.39
CA GLU A 129 2.47 -2.19 14.18
C GLU A 129 3.83 -1.85 13.55
N VAL A 130 4.14 -0.57 13.37
CA VAL A 130 5.43 -0.13 12.85
C VAL A 130 6.54 -0.45 13.85
N ARG A 131 7.58 -1.15 13.38
CA ARG A 131 8.80 -1.46 14.14
C ARG A 131 9.99 -0.60 13.72
N GLN A 132 10.04 -0.20 12.46
CA GLN A 132 11.12 0.60 11.92
C GLN A 132 10.64 1.46 10.75
N ALA A 133 11.19 2.67 10.64
CA ALA A 133 11.03 3.54 9.48
C ALA A 133 12.42 3.83 8.91
N VAL A 134 12.63 3.59 7.61
CA VAL A 134 13.91 3.79 6.93
C VAL A 134 13.74 4.85 5.85
N ASP A 135 14.52 5.93 5.94
CA ASP A 135 14.56 6.98 4.91
C ASP A 135 15.19 6.43 3.62
N CYS A 136 14.46 6.52 2.51
CA CYS A 136 14.89 6.09 1.17
C CYS A 136 14.83 7.23 0.15
N GLY A 137 14.96 8.49 0.60
CA GLY A 137 14.88 9.67 -0.26
C GLY A 137 13.44 10.16 -0.42
N GLY A 138 12.82 9.91 -1.57
CA GLY A 138 11.42 10.32 -1.85
C GLY A 138 10.38 9.51 -1.08
N HIS A 139 10.78 8.34 -0.58
CA HIS A 139 9.93 7.42 0.16
C HIS A 139 10.51 7.11 1.53
N THR A 140 9.65 6.69 2.45
CA THR A 140 10.03 5.99 3.67
C THR A 140 9.62 4.53 3.54
N LEU A 141 10.53 3.62 3.85
CA LEU A 141 10.23 2.20 4.00
C LEU A 141 9.83 1.93 5.46
N PHE A 142 8.54 1.74 5.69
CA PHE A 142 8.04 1.31 7.00
C PHE A 142 8.06 -0.21 7.07
N ILE A 143 8.62 -0.75 8.15
CA ILE A 143 8.64 -2.18 8.45
C ILE A 143 7.71 -2.39 9.64
N GLY A 144 6.61 -3.12 9.41
CA GLY A 144 5.62 -3.44 10.41
C GLY A 144 5.64 -4.92 10.81
N GLU A 145 5.37 -5.19 12.07
CA GLU A 145 5.08 -6.53 12.57
C GLU A 145 3.58 -6.82 12.46
N VAL A 146 3.23 -7.95 11.86
CA VAL A 146 1.83 -8.40 11.75
C VAL A 146 1.33 -8.80 13.13
N VAL A 147 0.35 -8.05 13.64
CA VAL A 147 -0.28 -8.29 14.95
C VAL A 147 -1.67 -8.90 14.83
N ASP A 148 -2.31 -8.77 13.68
CA ASP A 148 -3.57 -9.44 13.33
C ASP A 148 -3.63 -9.71 11.82
N ALA A 149 -4.36 -10.76 11.43
CA ALA A 149 -4.55 -11.14 10.02
C ALA A 149 -5.73 -12.09 9.89
N ASP A 150 -6.49 -11.98 8.80
CA ASP A 150 -7.54 -12.94 8.47
C ASP A 150 -7.83 -12.99 6.97
N PHE A 151 -8.52 -14.06 6.56
CA PHE A 151 -9.20 -14.17 5.27
C PHE A 151 -10.69 -13.83 5.46
N GLN A 152 -11.21 -12.94 4.60
CA GLN A 152 -12.64 -12.58 4.57
C GLN A 152 -13.37 -13.22 3.37
N ALA A 153 -12.62 -13.92 2.51
CA ALA A 153 -13.10 -14.74 1.40
C ALA A 153 -12.35 -16.08 1.38
N ASP A 154 -12.63 -16.96 0.42
CA ASP A 154 -11.91 -18.22 0.28
C ASP A 154 -10.40 -17.98 0.07
N GLU A 155 -9.55 -18.79 0.71
CA GLU A 155 -8.08 -18.64 0.66
C GLU A 155 -7.50 -18.73 -0.76
N ASP A 156 -8.21 -19.36 -1.69
CA ASP A 156 -7.83 -19.50 -3.10
C ASP A 156 -8.36 -18.37 -3.99
N THR A 157 -9.01 -17.35 -3.40
CA THR A 157 -9.48 -16.15 -4.13
C THR A 157 -8.29 -15.49 -4.85
N GLU A 158 -8.41 -15.34 -6.18
CA GLU A 158 -7.38 -14.68 -6.96
C GLU A 158 -7.29 -13.19 -6.59
N VAL A 159 -6.10 -12.75 -6.20
CA VAL A 159 -5.83 -11.35 -5.85
C VAL A 159 -5.23 -10.57 -7.03
N LEU A 160 -5.53 -9.27 -7.05
CA LEU A 160 -5.14 -8.36 -8.10
C LEU A 160 -3.62 -8.11 -8.10
N ARG A 161 -3.03 -8.22 -9.29
CA ARG A 161 -1.62 -7.90 -9.53
C ARG A 161 -1.49 -6.67 -10.41
N MET A 162 -0.32 -6.05 -10.38
CA MET A 162 -0.02 -4.88 -11.22
C MET A 162 -0.27 -5.17 -12.71
N GLU A 163 0.12 -6.36 -13.16
CA GLU A 163 -0.03 -6.86 -14.53
C GLU A 163 -1.50 -7.07 -14.99
N ASP A 164 -2.43 -7.20 -14.05
CA ASP A 164 -3.87 -7.25 -14.34
C ASP A 164 -4.44 -5.85 -14.67
N THR A 165 -3.64 -4.80 -14.50
CA THR A 165 -4.00 -3.39 -14.74
C THR A 165 -3.17 -2.77 -15.87
N ARG A 166 -3.52 -1.55 -16.28
CA ARG A 166 -2.69 -0.73 -17.20
C ARG A 166 -1.83 0.30 -16.46
N MET A 167 -1.67 0.15 -15.16
CA MET A 167 -0.96 1.10 -14.31
C MET A 167 0.52 0.75 -14.23
N SER A 168 1.36 1.75 -13.93
CA SER A 168 2.75 1.56 -13.57
C SER A 168 3.10 2.53 -12.44
N TYR A 169 3.77 2.05 -11.41
CA TYR A 169 4.27 2.85 -10.29
C TYR A 169 5.66 2.35 -9.90
N GLY A 170 6.66 3.19 -10.17
CA GLY A 170 8.08 2.90 -10.02
C GLY A 170 8.90 3.59 -11.11
N GLY A 171 10.22 3.50 -10.99
CA GLY A 171 11.16 3.99 -12.00
C GLY A 171 11.43 5.49 -12.00
#